data_AF-A0A445N150-F1
#
_entry.id   AF-A0A445N150-F1
#
_cell.length_a   1.000
_cell.length_b   1.000
_cell.length_c   1.000
_cell.angle_alpha   90.00
_cell.angle_beta   90.00
_cell.angle_gamma   90.00
#
_symmetry.space_group_name_H-M   'P 1'
#
loop_
_entity.id
_entity.type
_entity.pdbx_description
1 polymer ?
#
loop_
_entity_poly.entity_id
_entity_poly.type
_entity_poly.pdbx_seq_one_letter_code
_entity_poly.pdbx_strand_id
1 'polypeptide(L)'
;MKEKYAERLREMIHTYAPNLAEGKTIRSYPYPPTYVEKKFKNMQMGSIKHGEYISTQMGYFRPNDLCSRYRTPVNGLYVAGSSVYPGGMVLLAGGYCAASVVAEDLGITPWWKMPENIKIAIEKGLAV
;
A
#
# COMPACT_ATOMS: atom_id res chain seq x y z
N MET A 1 -14.08 11.30 21.77
CA MET A 1 -14.27 10.04 21.00
C MET A 1 -12.99 9.22 20.92
N LYS A 2 -11.87 9.79 20.42
CA LYS A 2 -10.56 9.13 20.28
C LYS A 2 -10.07 8.40 21.55
N GLU A 3 -9.92 9.11 22.66
CA GLU A 3 -9.42 8.52 23.93
C GLU A 3 -10.35 7.43 24.46
N LYS A 4 -11.67 7.65 24.41
CA LYS A 4 -12.67 6.65 24.81
C LYS A 4 -12.59 5.37 23.97
N TYR A 5 -12.32 5.48 22.67
CA TYR A 5 -12.15 4.31 21.80
C TYR A 5 -10.83 3.59 22.09
N ALA A 6 -9.76 4.33 22.35
CA ALA A 6 -8.49 3.74 22.75
C ALA A 6 -8.60 2.99 24.09
N GLU A 7 -9.37 3.53 25.04
CA GLU A 7 -9.68 2.85 26.30
C GLU A 7 -10.37 1.51 26.06
N ARG A 8 -11.42 1.50 25.24
CA ARG A 8 -12.14 0.27 24.87
C ARG A 8 -11.23 -0.77 24.23
N LEU A 9 -10.31 -0.35 23.35
CA LEU A 9 -9.34 -1.27 22.75
C LEU A 9 -8.35 -1.80 23.80
N ARG A 10 -7.96 -0.98 24.78
CA ARG A 10 -7.09 -1.39 25.89
C ARG A 10 -7.77 -2.39 26.81
N GLU A 11 -9.04 -2.17 27.17
CA GLU A 11 -9.85 -3.14 27.91
C GLU A 11 -9.91 -4.50 27.18
N MET A 12 -10.05 -4.49 25.85
CA MET A 12 -9.99 -5.71 25.04
C MET A 12 -8.60 -6.37 25.08
N ILE A 13 -7.51 -5.61 25.02
CA ILE A 13 -6.16 -6.17 25.15
C ILE A 13 -5.99 -6.86 26.51
N HIS A 14 -6.53 -6.28 27.59
CA HIS A 14 -6.45 -6.86 28.94
C HIS A 14 -7.13 -8.24 29.05
N THR A 15 -8.15 -8.54 28.24
CA THR A 15 -8.78 -9.88 28.26
C THR A 15 -7.84 -10.96 27.72
N TYR A 16 -6.90 -10.59 26.84
CA TYR A 16 -5.94 -11.52 26.24
C TYR A 16 -4.54 -11.44 26.87
N ALA A 17 -4.22 -10.32 27.52
CA ALA A 17 -2.96 -10.09 28.22
C ALA A 17 -3.22 -9.47 29.60
N PRO A 18 -3.70 -10.24 30.60
CA PRO A 18 -4.13 -9.73 31.89
C PRO A 18 -3.02 -9.03 32.68
N ASN A 19 -1.77 -9.48 32.52
CA ASN A 19 -0.60 -8.86 33.13
C ASN A 19 -0.40 -7.40 32.70
N LEU A 20 -0.95 -6.97 31.56
CA LEU A 20 -0.92 -5.57 31.13
C LEU A 20 -1.92 -4.70 31.91
N ALA A 21 -2.99 -5.30 32.47
CA ALA A 21 -3.96 -4.58 33.30
C ALA A 21 -3.37 -4.19 34.66
N GLU A 22 -2.46 -5.01 35.18
CA GLU A 22 -1.73 -4.76 36.43
C GLU A 22 -0.57 -3.76 36.22
N GLY A 23 -0.12 -3.62 34.97
CA GLY A 23 0.96 -2.72 34.59
C GLY A 23 0.56 -1.25 34.54
N LYS A 24 1.51 -0.36 34.83
CA LYS A 24 1.32 1.09 34.68
C LYS A 24 1.60 1.53 33.25
N THR A 25 0.59 2.06 32.56
CA THR A 25 0.78 2.72 31.26
C THR A 25 1.58 4.01 31.44
N ILE A 26 2.78 4.08 30.87
CA ILE A 26 3.64 5.28 30.96
C ILE A 26 3.18 6.35 29.96
N ARG A 27 2.79 5.94 28.75
CA ARG A 27 2.28 6.82 27.68
C ARG A 27 1.29 6.07 26.79
N SER A 28 0.35 6.82 26.22
CA SER A 28 -0.60 6.33 25.22
C SER A 28 -0.74 7.36 24.10
N TYR A 29 -0.74 6.87 22.86
CA TYR A 29 -0.85 7.71 21.66
C TYR A 29 -1.88 7.15 20.69
N PRO A 30 -3.18 7.40 20.92
CA PRO A 30 -4.20 6.99 19.98
C PRO A 30 -4.03 7.72 18.63
N TYR A 31 -3.98 6.95 17.54
CA TYR A 31 -3.71 7.46 16.20
C TYR A 31 -4.87 7.13 15.23
N PRO A 32 -5.89 8.01 15.13
CA PRO A 32 -7.08 7.76 14.31
C PRO A 32 -6.77 7.96 12.81
N PRO A 33 -7.62 7.44 11.90
CA PRO A 33 -7.46 7.62 10.45
C PRO A 33 -7.34 9.08 10.00
N THR A 34 -8.04 10.00 10.68
CA THR A 34 -7.94 11.45 10.41
C THR A 34 -6.55 12.03 10.67
N TYR A 35 -5.74 11.40 11.53
CA TYR A 35 -4.35 11.82 11.74
C TYR A 35 -3.44 11.30 10.62
N VAL A 36 -3.71 10.09 10.09
CA VAL A 36 -3.02 9.56 8.91
C VAL A 36 -3.23 10.51 7.73
N GLU A 37 -4.47 10.87 7.44
CA GLU A 37 -4.80 11.78 6.32
C GLU A 37 -4.21 13.18 6.49
N LYS A 38 -4.17 13.71 7.72
CA LYS A 38 -3.52 15.00 8.02
C LYS A 38 -2.01 14.96 7.72
N LYS A 39 -1.36 13.85 8.04
CA LYS A 39 0.08 13.64 7.84
C LYS A 39 0.42 13.30 6.39
N PHE A 40 -0.40 12.47 5.74
CA PHE A 40 -0.21 11.97 4.40
C PHE A 40 -1.44 12.29 3.57
N LYS A 41 -1.37 13.39 2.80
CA LYS A 41 -2.52 13.92 2.04
C LYS A 41 -3.10 12.93 1.03
N ASN A 42 -2.26 12.05 0.50
CA ASN A 42 -2.64 10.98 -0.42
C ASN A 42 -3.30 9.77 0.25
N MET A 43 -3.30 9.68 1.59
CA MET A 43 -3.99 8.63 2.36
C MET A 43 -5.35 9.14 2.86
N GLN A 44 -6.22 9.51 1.92
CA GLN A 44 -7.58 9.95 2.19
C GLN A 44 -8.33 8.94 3.07
N MET A 45 -9.08 9.42 4.06
CA MET A 45 -9.76 8.60 5.08
C MET A 45 -8.82 7.66 5.86
N GLY A 46 -7.52 7.92 5.86
CA GLY A 46 -6.49 7.05 6.42
C GLY A 46 -6.22 5.77 5.61
N SER A 47 -6.63 5.72 4.33
CA SER A 47 -6.39 4.58 3.46
C SER A 47 -4.93 4.48 3.05
N ILE A 48 -4.18 3.63 3.75
CA ILE A 48 -2.77 3.31 3.43
C ILE A 48 -2.59 2.64 2.07
N LYS A 49 -3.67 2.09 1.53
CA LYS A 49 -3.71 1.45 0.22
C LYS A 49 -4.15 2.39 -0.88
N HIS A 50 -4.47 3.66 -0.62
CA HIS A 50 -4.92 4.63 -1.65
C HIS A 50 -6.11 4.11 -2.48
N GLY A 51 -7.15 3.61 -1.80
CA GLY A 51 -8.36 3.06 -2.41
C GLY A 51 -8.96 1.94 -1.56
N GLU A 52 -10.18 1.55 -1.88
CA GLU A 52 -10.92 0.46 -1.24
C GLU A 52 -10.67 -0.89 -1.93
N TYR A 53 -10.84 -1.97 -1.18
CA TYR A 53 -10.75 -3.34 -1.69
C TYR A 53 -12.09 -3.78 -2.26
N ILE A 54 -12.56 -3.03 -3.26
CA ILE A 54 -13.78 -3.33 -4.03
C ILE A 54 -13.40 -3.49 -5.51
N SER A 55 -14.19 -4.26 -6.24
CA SER A 55 -13.92 -4.60 -7.64
C SER A 55 -13.72 -3.38 -8.55
N THR A 56 -14.41 -2.28 -8.27
CA THR A 56 -14.30 -1.02 -9.02
C THR A 56 -13.06 -0.17 -8.70
N GLN A 57 -12.29 -0.54 -7.66
CA GLN A 57 -11.07 0.17 -7.25
C GLN A 57 -9.86 -0.77 -7.16
N MET A 58 -9.95 -1.95 -7.76
CA MET A 58 -8.92 -2.99 -7.73
C MET A 58 -8.50 -3.45 -9.13
N GLY A 59 -7.35 -4.11 -9.23
CA GLY A 59 -6.83 -4.64 -10.49
C GLY A 59 -6.57 -3.55 -11.52
N TYR A 60 -7.17 -3.70 -12.70
CA TYR A 60 -7.05 -2.75 -13.82
C TYR A 60 -7.58 -1.35 -13.49
N PHE A 61 -8.44 -1.19 -12.48
CA PHE A 61 -8.94 0.12 -12.06
C PHE A 61 -8.01 0.84 -11.07
N ARG A 62 -6.75 0.41 -10.94
CA ARG A 62 -5.77 1.01 -10.02
C ARG A 62 -4.65 1.74 -10.77
N PRO A 63 -4.53 3.07 -10.67
CA PRO A 63 -5.38 4.01 -9.91
C PRO A 63 -6.66 4.37 -10.68
N ASN A 64 -6.65 4.11 -11.99
CA ASN A 64 -7.77 4.12 -12.91
C ASN A 64 -7.36 3.27 -14.12
N ASP A 65 -8.29 3.07 -15.05
CA ASP A 65 -8.10 2.32 -16.28
C ASP A 65 -7.00 2.88 -17.19
N LEU A 66 -6.83 4.20 -17.24
CA LEU A 66 -5.82 4.87 -18.08
C LEU A 66 -4.38 4.72 -17.54
N CYS A 67 -4.24 4.46 -16.25
CA CYS A 67 -2.95 4.48 -15.54
C CYS A 67 -2.54 3.11 -14.97
N SER A 68 -3.27 2.05 -15.32
CA SER A 68 -3.13 0.71 -14.75
C SER A 68 -1.82 -0.01 -15.09
N ARG A 69 -1.16 0.44 -16.15
CA ARG A 69 0.13 -0.09 -16.65
C ARG A 69 1.31 0.86 -16.40
N TYR A 70 1.24 1.62 -15.30
CA TYR A 70 2.27 2.57 -14.85
C TYR A 70 2.50 3.80 -15.75
N ARG A 71 2.15 3.75 -17.03
CA ARG A 71 2.08 4.92 -17.93
C ARG A 71 0.86 5.78 -17.59
N THR A 72 0.95 7.08 -17.80
CA THR A 72 -0.20 7.98 -17.73
C THR A 72 -0.54 8.54 -19.12
N PRO A 73 -1.71 9.17 -19.31
CA PRO A 73 -2.02 9.92 -20.54
C PRO A 73 -1.07 11.09 -20.84
N VAL A 74 -0.26 11.52 -19.85
CA VAL A 74 0.73 12.57 -20.03
C VAL A 74 2.07 11.91 -20.37
N ASN A 75 2.59 12.22 -21.56
CA ASN A 75 3.86 11.66 -22.05
C ASN A 75 5.01 11.95 -21.07
N GLY A 76 5.78 10.91 -20.76
CA GLY A 76 6.91 10.99 -19.82
C GLY A 76 6.52 11.06 -18.34
N LEU A 77 5.23 11.01 -18.00
CA LEU A 77 4.74 10.90 -16.64
C LEU A 77 4.27 9.47 -16.34
N TYR A 78 4.80 8.92 -15.25
CA TYR A 78 4.55 7.57 -14.79
C TYR A 78 4.00 7.58 -13.37
N VAL A 79 3.21 6.57 -13.02
CA VAL A 79 2.70 6.37 -11.66
C VAL A 79 3.37 5.17 -11.01
N ALA A 80 3.68 5.32 -9.73
CA ALA A 80 4.23 4.27 -8.88
C ALA A 80 3.67 4.41 -7.45
N GLY A 81 3.59 3.30 -6.71
CA GLY A 81 3.23 3.29 -5.29
C GLY A 81 1.98 2.46 -4.97
N SER A 82 1.35 2.73 -3.82
CA SER A 82 0.26 1.89 -3.30
C SER A 82 -1.06 1.96 -4.11
N SER A 83 -1.23 3.00 -4.93
CA SER A 83 -2.43 3.24 -5.73
C SER A 83 -2.46 2.49 -7.05
N VAL A 84 -1.34 1.90 -7.48
CA VAL A 84 -1.23 1.06 -8.70
C VAL A 84 -1.10 -0.41 -8.30
N TYR A 85 -1.23 -1.34 -9.25
CA TYR A 85 -0.91 -2.75 -9.03
C TYR A 85 0.56 -2.91 -8.53
N PRO A 86 0.89 -3.91 -7.70
CA PRO A 86 0.00 -4.83 -6.96
C PRO A 86 -0.58 -4.21 -5.67
N GLY A 87 -0.35 -2.92 -5.43
CA GLY A 87 -0.78 -2.18 -4.25
C GLY A 87 0.35 -1.94 -3.24
N GLY A 88 -0.01 -1.40 -2.07
CA GLY A 88 0.94 -1.15 -0.96
C GLY A 88 1.39 -2.42 -0.22
N MET A 89 2.00 -2.27 0.97
CA MET A 89 2.62 -3.31 1.85
C MET A 89 4.13 -3.51 1.70
N VAL A 90 4.91 -2.45 1.46
CA VAL A 90 6.39 -2.51 1.42
C VAL A 90 6.91 -3.60 0.45
N LEU A 91 6.14 -3.87 -0.61
CA LEU A 91 6.45 -4.92 -1.58
C LEU A 91 7.58 -4.55 -2.53
N LEU A 92 7.92 -3.25 -2.61
CA LEU A 92 8.83 -2.65 -3.60
C LEU A 92 8.39 -2.84 -5.08
N ALA A 93 7.33 -3.59 -5.33
CA ALA A 93 6.83 -3.94 -6.65
C ALA A 93 6.42 -2.72 -7.49
N GLY A 94 5.71 -1.75 -6.92
CA GLY A 94 5.28 -0.56 -7.66
C GLY A 94 6.46 0.25 -8.22
N GLY A 95 7.58 0.31 -7.49
CA GLY A 95 8.81 0.94 -7.96
C GLY A 95 9.51 0.12 -9.05
N TYR A 96 9.63 -1.20 -8.82
CA TYR A 96 10.21 -2.13 -9.81
C TYR A 96 9.46 -2.09 -11.14
N CYS A 97 8.14 -2.17 -11.13
CA CYS A 97 7.32 -2.19 -12.34
C CYS A 97 7.32 -0.83 -13.06
N ALA A 98 7.19 0.28 -12.33
CA ALA A 98 7.28 1.60 -12.93
C ALA A 98 8.65 1.84 -13.57
N ALA A 99 9.74 1.49 -12.89
CA ALA A 99 11.10 1.62 -13.43
C ALA A 99 11.30 0.75 -14.68
N SER A 100 10.71 -0.45 -14.71
CA SER A 100 10.78 -1.34 -15.87
C SER A 100 10.04 -0.75 -17.08
N VAL A 101 8.87 -0.15 -16.86
CA VAL A 101 8.08 0.55 -17.89
C VAL A 101 8.80 1.79 -18.41
N VAL A 102 9.44 2.57 -17.52
CA VAL A 102 10.28 3.72 -17.91
C VAL A 102 11.47 3.26 -18.77
N ALA A 103 12.15 2.18 -18.37
CA ALA A 103 13.28 1.66 -19.12
C ALA A 103 12.86 1.17 -20.52
N GLU A 104 11.71 0.51 -20.64
CA GLU A 104 11.11 0.11 -21.92
C GLU A 104 10.87 1.32 -22.83
N ASP A 105 10.20 2.36 -22.33
CA ASP A 105 9.88 3.56 -23.13
C ASP A 105 11.14 4.34 -23.57
N LEU A 106 12.21 4.28 -22.78
CA LEU A 106 13.48 4.93 -23.09
C LEU A 106 14.47 4.05 -23.87
N GLY A 107 14.13 2.78 -24.15
CA GLY A 107 15.04 1.83 -24.79
C GLY A 107 16.27 1.48 -23.96
N ILE A 108 16.19 1.61 -22.63
CA ILE A 108 17.28 1.32 -21.70
C ILE A 108 17.22 -0.16 -21.33
N THR A 109 18.35 -0.87 -21.43
CA THR A 109 18.47 -2.21 -20.87
C THR A 109 18.64 -2.12 -19.35
N PRO A 110 17.70 -2.64 -18.54
CA PRO A 110 17.82 -2.60 -17.09
C PRO A 110 19.04 -3.38 -16.58
N TRP A 111 19.73 -2.84 -15.58
CA TRP A 111 20.83 -3.55 -14.89
C TRP A 111 20.32 -4.51 -13.79
N TRP A 112 19.07 -4.36 -13.37
CA TRP A 112 18.41 -5.23 -12.40
C TRP A 112 17.73 -6.42 -13.08
N LYS A 113 17.56 -7.50 -12.33
CA LYS A 113 16.92 -8.73 -12.80
C LYS A 113 15.53 -8.88 -12.20
N MET A 114 14.66 -9.61 -12.90
CA MET A 114 13.39 -10.05 -12.34
C MET A 114 13.63 -10.94 -11.11
N PRO A 115 12.91 -10.72 -10.00
CA PRO A 115 13.00 -11.60 -8.84
C PRO A 115 12.57 -13.03 -9.19
N GLU A 116 13.33 -14.03 -8.72
CA GLU A 116 13.13 -15.43 -9.11
C GLU A 116 11.72 -15.95 -8.75
N ASN A 117 11.18 -15.52 -7.60
CA ASN A 117 9.83 -15.87 -7.18
C ASN A 117 8.76 -15.38 -8.15
N ILE A 118 8.98 -14.24 -8.82
CA ILE A 118 8.08 -13.72 -9.86
C ILE A 118 8.24 -14.51 -11.15
N LYS A 119 9.49 -14.84 -11.52
CA LYS A 119 9.77 -15.70 -12.68
C LYS A 119 9.03 -17.04 -12.58
N ILE A 120 9.15 -17.72 -11.43
CA ILE A 120 8.45 -18.98 -11.14
C ILE A 120 6.93 -18.80 -11.19
N ALA A 121 6.41 -17.66 -10.69
CA ALA A 121 4.97 -17.38 -10.74
C ALA A 121 4.48 -17.23 -12.19
N ILE A 122 5.23 -16.56 -13.06
CA ILE A 122 4.91 -16.42 -14.48
C ILE A 122 4.97 -17.78 -15.18
N GLU A 123 6.00 -18.59 -14.96
CA GLU A 123 6.14 -19.94 -15.53
C GLU A 123 4.98 -20.86 -15.12
N LYS A 124 4.39 -20.63 -13.94
CA LYS A 124 3.21 -21.36 -13.44
C LYS A 124 1.88 -20.75 -13.87
N GLY A 125 1.87 -19.65 -14.64
CA GLY A 125 0.66 -18.94 -15.04
C GLY A 125 -0.07 -18.21 -13.91
N LEU A 126 0.62 -17.92 -12.81
CA LEU A 126 0.08 -17.23 -11.62
C LEU A 126 0.27 -15.70 -11.68
N ALA A 127 1.10 -15.22 -12.62
CA ALA A 127 1.38 -13.81 -12.84
C ALA A 127 1.57 -13.53 -14.34
N VAL A 128 1.42 -12.26 -14.73
CA VAL A 128 1.59 -11.74 -16.10
C VAL A 128 2.59 -10.61 -16.15
#